data_AF-A0A962GP02-F1
#
_entry.id   AF-A0A962GP02-F1
#
_cell.length_a   1.000
_cell.length_b   1.000
_cell.length_c   1.000
_cell.angle_alpha   90.00
_cell.angle_beta   90.00
_cell.angle_gamma   90.00
#
_symmetry.space_group_name_H-M   'P 1'
#
loop_
_entity.id
_entity.type
_entity.pdbx_description
1 polymer ?
#
loop_
_entity_poly.entity_id
_entity_poly.type
_entity_poly.pdbx_seq_one_letter_code
_entity_poly.pdbx_strand_id
1 'polypeptide(L)'
;QRIDREPGMQAVLIRDGDYFIQLEKRFHKAREAKADLFVSIHADAAHAQSANGSSVYVLSARGATNEAARWLAERENRSDLVGGVTLDRGDDTLAAVLLDLSQGASMEASAEAADRVLVALTRVGKTHKKQVERANFVVLRSPDVPSMLIETGFISNPGEEKKLKDPKHQSALADAVLDGIRDYFHSRPPPGTWIAAHAQPRSHVVSRGETLSLIAERHRISVDELRSANAKRDDTVRVGEVLRLPTSS
;
A
#
# COMPACT_ATOMS: atom_id res chain seq x y z
N GLN A 1 -13.46 -5.90 11.52
CA GLN A 1 -13.56 -6.04 12.99
C GLN A 1 -12.38 -5.46 13.73
N ARG A 2 -11.13 -5.94 13.56
CA ARG A 2 -9.97 -5.37 14.29
C ARG A 2 -9.68 -3.92 13.86
N ILE A 3 -9.68 -3.67 12.55
CA ILE A 3 -9.56 -2.32 11.96
C ILE A 3 -10.62 -1.38 12.55
N ASP A 4 -11.88 -1.82 12.65
CA ASP A 4 -12.99 -0.97 13.15
C ASP A 4 -12.87 -0.62 14.64
N ARG A 5 -11.93 -1.24 15.38
CA ARG A 5 -11.61 -0.88 16.77
C ARG A 5 -10.48 0.15 16.86
N GLU A 6 -9.78 0.42 15.77
CA GLU A 6 -8.73 1.42 15.73
C GLU A 6 -9.33 2.83 15.56
N PRO A 7 -9.00 3.77 16.45
CA PRO A 7 -9.44 5.16 16.30
C PRO A 7 -9.01 5.73 14.94
N GLY A 8 -9.97 6.28 14.21
CA GLY A 8 -9.73 6.89 12.90
C GLY A 8 -9.60 5.92 11.73
N MET A 9 -9.91 4.63 11.91
CA MET A 9 -9.94 3.65 10.82
C MET A 9 -11.32 2.99 10.68
N GLN A 10 -11.64 2.60 9.45
CA GLN A 10 -12.85 1.84 9.12
C GLN A 10 -12.53 0.82 8.02
N ALA A 11 -12.99 -0.42 8.17
CA ALA A 11 -12.86 -1.43 7.13
C ALA A 11 -14.11 -1.48 6.25
N VAL A 12 -13.90 -1.58 4.94
CA VAL A 12 -14.94 -1.87 3.95
C VAL A 12 -14.54 -3.14 3.20
N LEU A 13 -15.44 -4.14 3.19
CA LEU A 13 -15.23 -5.35 2.42
C LEU A 13 -15.83 -5.19 1.02
N ILE A 14 -15.13 -5.68 0.00
CA ILE A 14 -15.66 -5.71 -1.38
C ILE A 14 -16.80 -6.73 -1.55
N ARG A 15 -16.86 -7.74 -0.67
CA ARG A 15 -17.91 -8.77 -0.57
C ARG A 15 -18.09 -9.21 0.88
N ASP A 16 -19.29 -9.58 1.25
CA ASP A 16 -19.68 -10.11 2.56
C ASP A 16 -20.13 -11.57 2.51
N GLY A 17 -20.23 -12.15 1.31
CA GLY A 17 -20.62 -13.54 1.06
C GLY A 17 -19.69 -14.27 0.08
N ASP A 18 -20.02 -15.53 -0.18
CA ASP A 18 -19.28 -16.39 -1.10
C ASP A 18 -19.86 -16.30 -2.52
N TYR A 19 -19.55 -15.19 -3.19
CA TYR A 19 -19.93 -14.96 -4.58
C TYR A 19 -18.80 -14.26 -5.32
N PHE A 20 -18.79 -14.43 -6.64
CA PHE A 20 -17.76 -13.89 -7.50
C PHE A 20 -17.93 -12.38 -7.74
N ILE A 21 -16.81 -11.65 -7.72
CA ILE A 21 -16.72 -10.25 -8.15
C ILE A 21 -15.57 -10.12 -9.14
N GLN A 22 -15.86 -9.57 -10.33
CA GLN A 22 -14.85 -9.28 -11.34
C GLN A 22 -13.75 -8.36 -10.79
N LEU A 23 -12.49 -8.56 -11.17
CA LEU A 23 -11.34 -7.82 -10.64
C LEU A 23 -11.51 -6.31 -10.80
N GLU A 24 -12.03 -5.85 -11.94
CA GLU A 24 -12.27 -4.42 -12.17
C GLU A 24 -13.27 -3.83 -11.17
N LYS A 25 -14.38 -4.54 -10.93
CA LYS A 25 -15.40 -4.13 -9.96
C LYS A 25 -14.84 -4.02 -8.54
N ARG A 26 -13.79 -4.76 -8.18
CA ARG A 26 -13.19 -4.72 -6.84
C ARG A 26 -12.50 -3.37 -6.59
N PHE A 27 -11.67 -2.90 -7.51
CA PHE A 27 -11.01 -1.61 -7.32
C PHE A 27 -11.98 -0.44 -7.53
N HIS A 28 -12.98 -0.56 -8.40
CA HIS A 28 -14.04 0.44 -8.52
C HIS A 28 -14.80 0.63 -7.20
N LYS A 29 -15.17 -0.46 -6.51
CA LYS A 29 -15.78 -0.40 -5.18
C LYS A 29 -14.89 0.32 -4.15
N ALA A 30 -13.58 0.11 -4.20
CA ALA A 30 -12.65 0.81 -3.31
C ALA A 30 -12.65 2.33 -3.57
N ARG A 31 -12.69 2.75 -4.84
CA ARG A 31 -12.81 4.16 -5.23
C ARG A 31 -14.13 4.78 -4.80
N GLU A 32 -15.25 4.08 -5.04
CA GLU A 32 -16.59 4.51 -4.61
C GLU A 32 -16.68 4.69 -3.09
N ALA A 33 -16.03 3.81 -2.33
CA ALA A 33 -15.91 3.90 -0.89
C ALA A 33 -14.95 5.00 -0.41
N LYS A 34 -14.27 5.70 -1.32
CA LYS A 34 -13.21 6.69 -1.02
C LYS A 34 -12.14 6.11 -0.10
N ALA A 35 -11.73 4.87 -0.36
CA ALA A 35 -10.77 4.18 0.48
C ALA A 35 -9.38 4.85 0.40
N ASP A 36 -8.74 5.04 1.55
CA ASP A 36 -7.36 5.52 1.64
C ASP A 36 -6.32 4.44 1.30
N LEU A 37 -6.71 3.17 1.36
CA LEU A 37 -5.89 2.01 1.02
C LEU A 37 -6.77 0.83 0.62
N PHE A 38 -6.40 0.14 -0.47
CA PHE A 38 -6.99 -1.11 -0.91
C PHE A 38 -6.04 -2.28 -0.68
N VAL A 39 -6.54 -3.36 -0.07
CA VAL A 39 -5.77 -4.57 0.24
C VAL A 39 -6.50 -5.80 -0.30
N SER A 40 -5.92 -6.46 -1.29
CA SER A 40 -6.39 -7.76 -1.79
C SER A 40 -5.71 -8.88 -1.00
N ILE A 41 -6.48 -9.76 -0.35
CA ILE A 41 -5.95 -10.89 0.43
C ILE A 41 -6.09 -12.18 -0.38
N HIS A 42 -4.97 -12.88 -0.57
CA HIS A 42 -4.86 -14.11 -1.35
C HIS A 42 -4.15 -15.21 -0.54
N ALA A 43 -4.34 -16.45 -0.99
CA ALA A 43 -3.70 -17.65 -0.47
C ALA A 43 -3.50 -18.64 -1.62
N ASP A 44 -2.72 -18.24 -2.61
CA ASP A 44 -2.72 -18.90 -3.91
C ASP A 44 -1.89 -20.19 -4.02
N ALA A 45 -2.02 -20.88 -5.14
CA ALA A 45 -1.19 -22.05 -5.44
C ALA A 45 0.04 -21.64 -6.26
N ALA A 46 1.23 -21.87 -5.72
CA ALA A 46 2.46 -21.78 -6.50
C ALA A 46 2.68 -23.04 -7.35
N HIS A 47 3.40 -22.89 -8.47
CA HIS A 47 3.82 -24.01 -9.31
C HIS A 47 4.73 -25.00 -8.56
N ALA A 48 5.65 -24.48 -7.73
CA ALA A 48 6.47 -25.30 -6.85
C ALA A 48 5.76 -25.49 -5.50
N GLN A 49 5.45 -26.74 -5.15
CA GLN A 49 4.86 -27.09 -3.84
C GLN A 49 5.78 -26.76 -2.65
N SER A 50 7.07 -26.50 -2.91
CA SER A 50 8.03 -26.04 -1.90
C SER A 50 7.91 -24.56 -1.57
N ALA A 51 7.20 -23.76 -2.38
CA ALA A 51 6.95 -22.35 -2.08
C ALA A 51 6.21 -22.21 -0.76
N ASN A 52 6.72 -21.35 0.12
CA ASN A 52 6.16 -21.10 1.44
C ASN A 52 6.46 -19.67 1.87
N GLY A 53 5.66 -19.18 2.82
CA GLY A 53 5.78 -17.86 3.38
C GLY A 53 4.95 -16.81 2.65
N SER A 54 4.68 -15.72 3.35
CA SER A 54 3.88 -14.63 2.82
C SER A 54 4.66 -13.77 1.80
N SER A 55 3.95 -13.14 0.87
CA SER A 55 4.49 -12.14 -0.06
C SER A 55 3.55 -10.96 -0.18
N VAL A 56 4.09 -9.79 -0.53
CA VAL A 56 3.30 -8.59 -0.81
C VAL A 56 3.67 -8.07 -2.19
N TYR A 57 2.65 -7.73 -2.97
CA TYR A 57 2.76 -7.26 -4.34
C TYR A 57 2.09 -5.89 -4.50
N VAL A 58 2.67 -5.06 -5.37
CA VAL A 58 2.08 -3.79 -5.80
C VAL A 58 2.04 -3.70 -7.33
N LEU A 59 1.23 -2.77 -7.85
CA LEU A 59 1.12 -2.57 -9.30
C LEU A 59 2.47 -2.17 -9.93
N SER A 60 2.73 -2.72 -11.11
CA SER A 60 3.66 -2.16 -12.08
C SER A 60 3.08 -2.25 -13.48
N ALA A 61 2.99 -1.11 -14.16
CA ALA A 61 2.51 -1.02 -15.53
C ALA A 61 3.57 -1.39 -16.59
N ARG A 62 4.86 -1.36 -16.23
CA ARG A 62 5.99 -1.48 -17.18
C ARG A 62 6.77 -2.79 -17.09
N GLY A 63 6.38 -3.72 -16.22
CA GLY A 63 7.03 -5.01 -16.09
C GLY A 63 6.93 -5.62 -14.69
N ALA A 64 7.27 -6.89 -14.55
CA ALA A 64 7.29 -7.57 -13.26
C ALA A 64 8.71 -7.60 -12.67
N THR A 65 8.83 -7.62 -11.34
CA THR A 65 10.12 -7.73 -10.64
C THR A 65 10.84 -9.04 -10.99
N ASN A 66 10.10 -10.12 -11.22
CA ASN A 66 10.63 -11.40 -11.66
C ASN A 66 9.54 -12.24 -12.35
N GLU A 67 9.96 -13.36 -12.94
CA GLU A 67 9.08 -14.31 -13.63
C GLU A 67 7.97 -14.87 -12.73
N ALA A 68 8.26 -15.12 -11.45
CA ALA A 68 7.25 -15.62 -10.52
C ALA A 68 6.14 -14.57 -10.28
N ALA A 69 6.51 -13.30 -10.14
CA ALA A 69 5.55 -12.20 -10.01
C ALA A 69 4.74 -11.99 -11.30
N ARG A 70 5.38 -12.09 -12.47
CA ARG A 70 4.70 -12.04 -13.78
C ARG A 70 3.66 -13.13 -13.90
N TRP A 71 4.07 -14.37 -13.66
CA TRP A 71 3.22 -15.54 -13.77
C TRP A 71 2.04 -15.49 -12.80
N LEU A 72 2.28 -15.07 -11.55
CA LEU A 72 1.21 -14.91 -10.57
C LEU A 72 0.19 -13.88 -11.03
N ALA A 73 0.63 -12.71 -11.52
CA ALA A 73 -0.26 -11.70 -12.06
C ALA A 73 -1.07 -12.21 -13.25
N GLU A 74 -0.45 -12.92 -14.19
CA GLU A 74 -1.16 -13.53 -15.33
C GLU A 74 -2.21 -14.53 -14.86
N ARG A 75 -1.90 -15.38 -13.88
CA ARG A 75 -2.85 -16.34 -13.32
C ARG A 75 -4.02 -15.65 -12.61
N GLU A 76 -3.76 -14.66 -11.77
CA GLU A 76 -4.81 -13.92 -11.06
C GLU A 76 -5.71 -13.14 -12.02
N ASN A 77 -5.13 -12.53 -13.06
CA ASN A 77 -5.89 -11.81 -14.09
C ASN A 77 -6.80 -12.72 -14.91
N ARG A 78 -6.48 -14.02 -15.04
CA ARG A 78 -7.32 -14.99 -15.75
C ARG A 78 -8.60 -15.37 -15.01
N SER A 79 -8.74 -14.99 -13.73
CA SER A 79 -9.97 -15.24 -12.96
C SER A 79 -11.20 -14.52 -13.55
N ASP A 80 -10.99 -13.45 -14.34
CA ASP A 80 -12.04 -12.68 -15.00
C ASP A 80 -12.43 -13.20 -16.40
N LEU A 81 -11.76 -14.22 -16.95
CA LEU A 81 -12.05 -14.75 -18.29
C LEU A 81 -13.44 -15.43 -18.44
N VAL A 82 -14.25 -15.43 -17.38
CA VAL A 82 -15.67 -15.85 -17.39
C VAL A 82 -16.61 -14.67 -17.74
N GLY A 83 -16.13 -13.42 -17.74
CA GLY A 83 -16.95 -12.25 -18.08
C GLY A 83 -16.11 -11.19 -18.76
N GLY A 84 -15.99 -11.28 -20.10
CA GLY A 84 -15.16 -10.40 -20.90
C GLY A 84 -15.64 -8.96 -20.92
N VAL A 85 -14.71 -8.02 -20.75
CA VAL A 85 -14.85 -6.64 -21.20
C VAL A 85 -13.47 -6.02 -21.44
N THR A 86 -13.43 -5.12 -22.42
CA THR A 86 -12.27 -4.32 -22.83
C THR A 86 -12.33 -2.96 -22.14
N LEU A 87 -11.18 -2.45 -21.66
CA LEU A 87 -11.05 -1.11 -21.11
C LEU A 87 -11.06 -0.07 -22.25
N ASP A 88 -11.96 0.91 -22.15
CA ASP A 88 -12.00 2.07 -23.02
C ASP A 88 -11.16 3.21 -22.42
N ARG A 89 -10.29 3.82 -23.22
CA ARG A 89 -9.37 4.89 -22.79
C ARG A 89 -9.73 6.14 -23.59
N GLY A 90 -10.39 7.11 -22.95
CA GLY A 90 -10.79 8.36 -23.58
C GLY A 90 -9.62 9.34 -23.76
N ASP A 91 -9.63 10.07 -24.88
CA ASP A 91 -8.64 11.07 -25.27
C ASP A 91 -8.95 12.46 -24.67
N ASP A 92 -8.24 12.85 -23.62
CA ASP A 92 -7.99 14.26 -23.24
C ASP A 92 -6.59 14.35 -22.62
N THR A 93 -5.71 15.17 -23.20
CA THR A 93 -4.26 15.17 -22.91
C THR A 93 -3.92 15.72 -21.52
N LEU A 94 -4.68 16.69 -21.00
CA LEU A 94 -4.47 17.21 -19.63
C LEU A 94 -4.99 16.21 -18.59
N ALA A 95 -6.15 15.60 -18.86
CA ALA A 95 -6.69 14.54 -18.03
C ALA A 95 -5.74 13.34 -17.98
N ALA A 96 -5.07 13.01 -19.08
CA ALA A 96 -4.05 11.96 -19.13
C ALA A 96 -2.84 12.27 -18.25
N VAL A 97 -2.33 13.52 -18.24
CA VAL A 97 -1.21 13.90 -17.35
C VAL A 97 -1.61 13.84 -15.88
N LEU A 98 -2.77 14.39 -15.52
CA LEU A 98 -3.26 14.33 -14.14
C LEU A 98 -3.51 12.89 -13.68
N LEU A 99 -4.02 12.03 -14.57
CA LEU A 99 -4.20 10.61 -14.33
C LEU A 99 -2.85 9.91 -14.12
N ASP A 100 -1.85 10.18 -14.95
CA ASP A 100 -0.51 9.60 -14.83
C ASP A 100 0.17 10.03 -13.51
N LEU A 101 0.05 11.31 -13.13
CA LEU A 101 0.56 11.82 -11.85
C LEU A 101 -0.13 11.16 -10.66
N SER A 102 -1.47 11.05 -10.70
CA SER A 102 -2.26 10.39 -9.67
C SER A 102 -1.85 8.91 -9.52
N GLN A 103 -1.70 8.19 -10.63
CA GLN A 103 -1.25 6.81 -10.63
C GLN A 103 0.17 6.67 -10.10
N GLY A 104 1.08 7.57 -10.46
CA GLY A 104 2.43 7.63 -9.92
C GLY A 104 2.45 7.75 -8.39
N ALA A 105 1.70 8.71 -7.85
CA ALA A 105 1.58 8.92 -6.41
C ALA A 105 0.94 7.71 -5.70
N SER A 106 -0.12 7.15 -6.27
CA SER A 106 -0.79 5.95 -5.75
C SER A 106 0.15 4.74 -5.70
N MET A 107 0.92 4.48 -6.77
CA MET A 107 1.89 3.37 -6.81
C MET A 107 3.02 3.54 -5.80
N GLU A 108 3.43 4.78 -5.54
CA GLU A 108 4.47 5.06 -4.56
C GLU A 108 3.97 4.87 -3.12
N ALA A 109 2.78 5.40 -2.81
CA ALA A 109 2.08 5.15 -1.56
C ALA A 109 1.85 3.65 -1.32
N SER A 110 1.46 2.92 -2.38
CA SER A 110 1.28 1.46 -2.35
C SER A 110 2.55 0.75 -1.93
N ALA A 111 3.70 1.14 -2.50
CA ALA A 111 4.99 0.51 -2.21
C ALA A 111 5.41 0.70 -0.75
N GLU A 112 5.27 1.91 -0.21
CA GLU A 112 5.60 2.17 1.19
C GLU A 112 4.67 1.44 2.17
N ALA A 113 3.36 1.42 1.89
CA ALA A 113 2.41 0.67 2.69
C ALA A 113 2.73 -0.84 2.66
N ALA A 114 3.02 -1.36 1.47
CA ALA A 114 3.38 -2.76 1.26
C ALA A 114 4.68 -3.13 1.98
N ASP A 115 5.70 -2.26 1.99
CA ASP A 115 6.95 -2.50 2.71
C ASP A 115 6.71 -2.65 4.23
N ARG A 116 5.89 -1.77 4.81
CA ARG A 116 5.53 -1.86 6.25
C ARG A 116 4.77 -3.14 6.57
N VAL A 117 3.79 -3.50 5.73
CA VAL A 117 3.05 -4.76 5.87
C VAL A 117 3.96 -5.97 5.72
N LEU A 118 4.87 -5.97 4.74
CA LEU A 118 5.83 -7.06 4.55
C LEU A 118 6.74 -7.23 5.76
N VAL A 119 7.30 -6.13 6.30
CA VAL A 119 8.10 -6.15 7.52
C VAL A 119 7.30 -6.71 8.69
N ALA A 120 6.04 -6.29 8.86
CA ALA A 120 5.19 -6.81 9.93
C ALA A 120 4.95 -8.32 9.79
N LEU A 121 4.72 -8.83 8.57
CA LEU A 121 4.50 -10.25 8.28
C LEU A 121 5.73 -11.13 8.59
N THR A 122 6.96 -10.60 8.48
CA THR A 122 8.18 -11.35 8.85
C THR A 122 8.19 -11.79 10.32
N ARG A 123 7.42 -11.12 11.19
CA ARG A 123 7.31 -11.46 12.62
C ARG A 123 6.40 -12.66 12.88
N VAL A 124 5.52 -13.00 11.94
CA VAL A 124 4.57 -14.12 12.05
C VAL A 124 5.15 -15.40 11.46
N GLY A 125 5.94 -15.28 10.40
CA GLY A 125 6.52 -16.41 9.71
C GLY A 125 7.53 -16.01 8.66
N LYS A 126 7.99 -16.99 7.89
CA LYS A 126 8.87 -16.72 6.74
C LYS A 126 8.11 -15.88 5.72
N THR A 127 8.78 -14.92 5.12
CA THR A 127 8.31 -14.32 3.88
C THR A 127 8.97 -15.04 2.72
N HIS A 128 8.21 -15.34 1.67
CA HIS A 128 8.76 -15.99 0.48
C HIS A 128 9.77 -15.07 -0.24
N LYS A 129 9.53 -13.75 -0.15
CA LYS A 129 10.39 -12.69 -0.68
C LYS A 129 10.79 -11.71 0.42
N LYS A 130 11.99 -11.16 0.29
CA LYS A 130 12.53 -10.16 1.25
C LYS A 130 12.09 -8.73 0.95
N GLN A 131 11.53 -8.51 -0.23
CA GLN A 131 11.15 -7.20 -0.74
C GLN A 131 9.74 -7.29 -1.33
N VAL A 132 9.07 -6.15 -1.41
CA VAL A 132 7.80 -6.03 -2.13
C VAL A 132 8.03 -6.31 -3.61
N GLU A 133 7.20 -7.19 -4.15
CA GLU A 133 7.25 -7.58 -5.55
C GLU A 133 6.31 -6.69 -6.38
N ARG A 134 6.55 -6.62 -7.68
CA ARG A 134 5.76 -5.79 -8.59
C ARG A 134 5.34 -6.61 -9.79
N ALA A 135 4.09 -6.46 -10.22
CA ALA A 135 3.58 -7.01 -11.47
C ALA A 135 2.26 -6.33 -11.87
N ASN A 136 1.76 -6.66 -13.06
CA ASN A 136 0.59 -6.04 -13.65
C ASN A 136 -0.74 -6.71 -13.21
N PHE A 137 -1.04 -6.67 -11.92
CA PHE A 137 -2.30 -7.19 -11.36
C PHE A 137 -3.47 -6.25 -11.68
N VAL A 138 -4.51 -6.74 -12.36
CA VAL A 138 -5.71 -5.95 -12.71
C VAL A 138 -6.41 -5.40 -11.48
N VAL A 139 -6.49 -6.19 -10.41
CA VAL A 139 -7.13 -5.80 -9.14
C VAL A 139 -6.44 -4.61 -8.45
N LEU A 140 -5.19 -4.29 -8.83
CA LEU A 140 -4.40 -3.20 -8.24
C LEU A 140 -4.35 -1.94 -9.13
N ARG A 141 -5.13 -1.88 -10.23
CA ARG A 141 -5.06 -0.79 -11.23
C ARG A 141 -5.81 0.49 -10.86
N SER A 142 -6.22 0.67 -9.61
CA SER A 142 -6.85 1.93 -9.19
C SER A 142 -5.88 3.10 -9.43
N PRO A 143 -6.27 4.16 -10.15
CA PRO A 143 -5.39 5.28 -10.43
C PRO A 143 -5.11 6.14 -9.20
N ASP A 144 -6.04 6.22 -8.26
CA ASP A 144 -6.04 7.19 -7.16
C ASP A 144 -6.11 6.54 -5.77
N VAL A 145 -6.28 5.21 -5.69
CA VAL A 145 -6.30 4.46 -4.42
C VAL A 145 -5.04 3.60 -4.31
N PRO A 146 -4.16 3.86 -3.32
CA PRO A 146 -3.03 2.99 -3.04
C PRO A 146 -3.50 1.55 -2.84
N SER A 147 -2.85 0.60 -3.51
CA SER A 147 -3.34 -0.78 -3.65
C SER A 147 -2.22 -1.79 -3.49
N MET A 148 -2.45 -2.83 -2.68
CA MET A 148 -1.54 -3.97 -2.55
C MET A 148 -2.29 -5.31 -2.61
N LEU A 149 -1.56 -6.36 -2.99
CA LEU A 149 -1.99 -7.75 -2.87
C LEU A 149 -1.09 -8.48 -1.89
N ILE A 150 -1.70 -9.17 -0.92
CA ILE A 150 -0.99 -9.97 0.09
C ILE A 150 -1.25 -11.44 -0.19
N GLU A 151 -0.20 -12.19 -0.52
CA GLU A 151 -0.22 -13.64 -0.47
C GLU A 151 0.09 -14.08 0.96
N THR A 152 -0.92 -14.58 1.66
CA THR A 152 -0.77 -15.01 3.07
C THR A 152 0.07 -16.27 3.22
N GLY A 153 0.06 -17.14 2.20
CA GLY A 153 0.83 -18.36 2.08
C GLY A 153 0.36 -19.16 0.87
N PHE A 154 1.08 -20.21 0.49
CA PHE A 154 0.75 -20.98 -0.71
C PHE A 154 -0.07 -22.24 -0.38
N ILE A 155 -1.33 -22.31 -0.80
CA ILE A 155 -2.21 -23.46 -0.51
C ILE A 155 -1.71 -24.77 -1.14
N SER A 156 -0.87 -24.68 -2.18
CA SER A 156 -0.21 -25.86 -2.78
C SER A 156 0.87 -26.49 -1.89
N ASN A 157 1.30 -25.80 -0.82
CA ASN A 157 2.21 -26.33 0.18
C ASN A 157 1.42 -26.92 1.36
N PRO A 158 1.49 -28.24 1.64
CA PRO A 158 0.72 -28.86 2.71
C PRO A 158 1.00 -28.30 4.12
N GLY A 159 2.20 -27.76 4.35
CA GLY A 159 2.57 -27.11 5.60
C GLY A 159 1.88 -25.76 5.76
N GLU A 160 1.83 -24.97 4.70
CA GLU A 160 1.12 -23.69 4.67
C GLU A 160 -0.40 -23.89 4.71
N GLU A 161 -0.94 -24.87 3.97
CA GLU A 161 -2.37 -25.21 4.00
C GLU A 161 -2.84 -25.51 5.44
N LYS A 162 -2.06 -26.29 6.20
CA LYS A 162 -2.35 -26.57 7.61
C LYS A 162 -2.37 -25.31 8.47
N LYS A 163 -1.43 -24.39 8.26
CA LYS A 163 -1.39 -23.10 8.97
C LYS A 163 -2.54 -22.19 8.55
N LEU A 164 -2.87 -22.13 7.27
CA LEU A 164 -3.98 -21.33 6.75
C LEU A 164 -5.34 -21.82 7.27
N LYS A 165 -5.45 -23.08 7.71
CA LYS A 165 -6.62 -23.63 8.40
C LYS A 165 -6.62 -23.39 9.92
N ASP A 166 -5.51 -22.97 10.51
CA ASP A 166 -5.38 -22.70 11.95
C ASP A 166 -5.87 -21.28 12.30
N PRO A 167 -6.94 -21.12 13.10
CA PRO A 167 -7.44 -19.81 13.50
C PRO A 167 -6.41 -18.95 14.24
N LYS A 168 -5.47 -19.55 14.99
CA LYS A 168 -4.41 -18.80 15.68
C LYS A 168 -3.45 -18.17 14.67
N HIS A 169 -3.11 -18.91 13.62
CA HIS A 169 -2.25 -18.39 12.56
C HIS A 169 -2.95 -17.31 11.74
N GLN A 170 -4.23 -17.51 11.37
CA GLN A 170 -5.05 -16.47 10.72
C GLN A 170 -5.14 -15.20 11.56
N SER A 171 -5.32 -15.34 12.88
CA SER A 171 -5.30 -14.22 13.82
C SER A 171 -3.96 -13.47 13.79
N ALA A 172 -2.84 -14.20 13.86
CA ALA A 172 -1.50 -13.60 13.84
C ALA A 172 -1.22 -12.87 12.52
N LEU A 173 -1.65 -13.43 11.38
CA LEU A 173 -1.57 -12.76 10.07
C LEU A 173 -2.40 -11.48 10.05
N ALA A 174 -3.65 -11.53 10.51
CA ALA A 174 -4.52 -10.36 10.56
C ALA A 174 -3.94 -9.24 11.45
N ASP A 175 -3.33 -9.60 12.59
CA ASP A 175 -2.65 -8.65 13.48
C ASP A 175 -1.43 -8.03 12.82
N ALA A 176 -0.60 -8.82 12.14
CA ALA A 176 0.56 -8.30 11.42
C ALA A 176 0.18 -7.37 10.26
N VAL A 177 -0.86 -7.71 9.49
CA VAL A 177 -1.37 -6.82 8.43
C VAL A 177 -1.89 -5.53 9.03
N LEU A 178 -2.69 -5.59 10.11
CA LEU A 178 -3.18 -4.39 10.79
C LEU A 178 -2.04 -3.52 11.30
N ASP A 179 -1.03 -4.12 11.96
CA ASP A 179 0.13 -3.39 12.45
C ASP A 179 0.88 -2.65 11.33
N GLY A 180 1.08 -3.31 10.18
CA GLY A 180 1.73 -2.70 9.02
C GLY A 180 0.92 -1.54 8.43
N ILE A 181 -0.40 -1.68 8.35
CA ILE A 181 -1.31 -0.62 7.90
C ILE A 181 -1.36 0.54 8.90
N ARG A 182 -1.40 0.24 10.21
CA ARG A 182 -1.39 1.24 11.28
C ARG A 182 -0.09 2.04 11.26
N ASP A 183 1.06 1.37 11.16
CA ASP A 183 2.35 2.03 10.97
C ASP A 183 2.36 2.89 9.70
N TYR A 184 1.71 2.41 8.63
CA TYR A 184 1.60 3.15 7.39
C TYR A 184 0.90 4.50 7.58
N PHE A 185 -0.31 4.48 8.11
CA PHE A 185 -1.12 5.68 8.27
C PHE A 185 -0.61 6.62 9.36
N HIS A 186 0.04 6.15 10.42
CA HIS A 186 0.63 7.09 11.40
C HIS A 186 1.87 7.79 10.87
N SER A 187 2.63 7.12 10.02
CA SER A 187 3.81 7.70 9.38
C SER A 187 3.43 8.64 8.23
N ARG A 188 2.37 8.31 7.48
CA ARG A 188 1.76 9.15 6.44
C ARG A 188 0.25 9.30 6.65
N PRO A 189 -0.17 10.17 7.57
CA PRO A 189 -1.58 10.42 7.81
C PRO A 189 -2.24 10.99 6.55
N PRO A 190 -3.32 10.39 6.01
CA PRO A 190 -4.01 10.96 4.88
C PRO A 190 -4.61 12.32 5.28
N PRO A 191 -4.47 13.37 4.45
CA PRO A 191 -4.96 14.69 4.79
C PRO A 191 -6.47 14.70 5.11
N GLY A 192 -6.88 15.56 6.04
CA GLY A 192 -8.29 15.67 6.45
C GLY A 192 -8.84 14.50 7.27
N THR A 193 -8.03 13.50 7.62
CA THR A 193 -8.46 12.36 8.46
C THR A 193 -8.31 12.61 9.96
N TRP A 194 -8.98 11.79 10.77
CA TRP A 194 -8.80 11.78 12.22
C TRP A 194 -7.34 11.51 12.61
N ILE A 195 -6.66 10.59 11.90
CA ILE A 195 -5.25 10.27 12.15
C ILE A 195 -4.37 11.49 11.90
N ALA A 196 -4.60 12.25 10.83
CA ALA A 196 -3.85 13.49 10.56
C ALA A 196 -4.08 14.55 11.63
N ALA A 197 -5.33 14.74 12.08
CA ALA A 197 -5.65 15.70 13.13
C ALA A 197 -5.04 15.36 14.50
N HIS A 198 -4.75 14.08 14.76
CA HIS A 198 -4.19 13.60 16.03
C HIS A 198 -2.74 13.10 15.90
N ALA A 199 -2.10 13.32 14.76
CA ALA A 199 -0.72 12.95 14.54
C ALA A 199 0.18 13.81 15.43
N GLN A 200 1.12 13.16 16.14
CA GLN A 200 2.14 13.93 16.84
C GLN A 200 3.02 14.66 15.82
N PRO A 201 3.42 15.91 16.10
CA PRO A 201 4.30 16.64 15.20
C PRO A 201 5.59 15.88 15.01
N ARG A 202 5.87 15.47 13.77
CA ARG A 202 7.17 14.89 13.44
C ARG A 202 8.23 15.99 13.51
N SER A 203 9.47 15.62 13.80
CA SER A 203 10.59 16.55 13.85
C SER A 203 11.81 16.03 13.10
N HIS A 204 12.57 16.92 12.48
CA HIS A 204 13.83 16.63 11.82
C HIS A 204 14.96 17.43 12.44
N VAL A 205 16.05 16.76 12.81
CA VAL A 205 17.27 17.45 13.29
C VAL A 205 18.19 17.71 12.10
N VAL A 206 18.44 18.99 11.83
CA VAL A 206 19.26 19.43 10.70
C VAL A 206 20.68 18.89 10.85
N SER A 207 21.11 18.12 9.85
CA SER A 207 22.45 17.53 9.75
C SER A 207 23.38 18.43 8.94
N ARG A 208 24.69 18.20 9.08
CA ARG A 208 25.71 18.98 8.36
C ARG A 208 25.53 18.84 6.85
N GLY A 209 25.41 19.98 6.15
CA GLY A 209 25.24 20.02 4.70
C GLY A 209 23.80 19.99 4.20
N GLU A 210 22.81 19.93 5.09
CA GLU A 210 21.41 20.02 4.69
C GLU A 210 20.96 21.46 4.46
N THR A 211 20.05 21.64 3.50
CA THR A 211 19.32 22.89 3.25
C THR A 211 17.84 22.68 3.53
N LEU A 212 17.08 23.77 3.74
CA LEU A 212 15.64 23.67 3.96
C LEU A 212 14.95 22.94 2.79
N SER A 213 15.39 23.18 1.55
CA SER A 213 14.88 22.52 0.35
C SER A 213 15.16 21.01 0.33
N LEU A 214 16.37 20.58 0.67
CA LEU A 214 16.71 19.14 0.72
C LEU A 214 15.93 18.41 1.83
N ILE A 215 15.70 19.07 2.95
CA ILE A 215 14.90 18.52 4.05
C ILE A 215 13.42 18.42 3.62
N ALA A 216 12.89 19.48 3.00
CA ALA A 216 11.53 19.51 2.49
C ALA A 216 11.29 18.41 1.43
N GLU A 217 12.22 18.26 0.48
CA GLU A 217 12.20 17.20 -0.54
C GLU A 217 12.24 15.80 0.10
N ARG A 218 13.14 15.57 1.06
CA ARG A 218 13.25 14.27 1.75
C ARG A 218 11.96 13.87 2.46
N HIS A 219 11.32 14.83 3.11
CA HIS A 219 10.07 14.62 3.86
C HIS A 219 8.82 14.85 3.01
N ARG A 220 8.98 15.15 1.72
CA ARG A 220 7.90 15.35 0.74
C ARG A 220 6.87 16.39 1.17
N ILE A 221 7.37 17.49 1.71
CA ILE A 221 6.59 18.67 2.10
C ILE A 221 7.12 19.85 1.30
N SER A 222 6.28 20.85 1.03
CA SER A 222 6.77 22.05 0.36
C SER A 222 7.73 22.82 1.29
N VAL A 223 8.67 23.55 0.69
CA VAL A 223 9.56 24.44 1.44
C VAL A 223 8.74 25.45 2.24
N ASP A 224 7.62 25.93 1.69
CA ASP A 224 6.77 26.93 2.33
C ASP A 224 5.95 26.37 3.49
N GLU A 225 5.45 25.14 3.41
CA GLU A 225 4.83 24.46 4.56
C GLU A 225 5.87 24.24 5.66
N LEU A 226 7.07 23.76 5.31
CA LEU A 226 8.13 23.54 6.29
C LEU A 226 8.58 24.85 6.94
N ARG A 227 8.69 25.93 6.16
CA ARG A 227 9.01 27.28 6.65
C ARG A 227 7.93 27.78 7.61
N SER A 228 6.67 27.68 7.20
CA SER A 228 5.51 28.15 7.97
C SER A 228 5.35 27.39 9.28
N ALA A 229 5.51 26.06 9.26
CA ALA A 229 5.44 25.20 10.44
C ALA A 229 6.54 25.53 11.48
N ASN A 230 7.64 26.13 11.04
CA ASN A 230 8.80 26.49 11.87
C ASN A 230 8.94 28.00 12.10
N ALA A 231 7.94 28.80 11.70
CA ALA A 231 7.96 30.26 11.80
C ALA A 231 9.24 30.91 11.22
N LYS A 232 9.80 30.32 10.16
CA LYS A 232 11.04 30.80 9.53
C LYS A 232 10.74 31.93 8.55
N ARG A 233 11.64 32.91 8.46
CA ARG A 233 11.53 34.04 7.50
C ARG A 233 12.30 33.79 6.21
N ASP A 234 13.26 32.87 6.24
CA ASP A 234 14.14 32.51 5.14
C ASP A 234 14.43 30.99 5.15
N ASP A 235 15.22 30.53 4.18
CA ASP A 235 15.54 29.12 3.97
C ASP A 235 16.76 28.65 4.79
N THR A 236 17.27 29.48 5.70
CA THR A 236 18.48 29.18 6.47
C THR A 236 18.18 28.17 7.55
N VAL A 237 18.95 27.07 7.58
CA VAL A 237 18.89 26.04 8.63
C VAL A 237 20.25 25.92 9.31
N ARG A 238 20.26 25.66 10.62
CA ARG A 238 21.49 25.47 11.41
C ARG A 238 21.65 24.01 11.81
N VAL A 239 22.87 23.49 11.75
CA VAL A 239 23.16 22.13 12.23
C VAL A 239 22.71 21.98 13.69
N GLY A 240 21.93 20.94 13.97
CA GLY A 240 21.32 20.69 15.28
C GLY A 240 19.98 21.40 15.52
N GLU A 241 19.52 22.26 14.60
CA GLU A 241 18.17 22.84 14.65
C GLU A 241 17.12 21.73 14.48
N VAL A 242 16.08 21.78 15.32
CA VAL A 242 14.96 20.84 15.25
C VAL A 242 13.82 21.51 14.48
N LEU A 243 13.54 21.01 13.29
CA LEU A 243 12.43 21.46 12.45
C LEU A 243 11.20 20.60 12.70
N ARG A 244 10.09 21.23 13.06
CA ARG A 244 8.75 20.62 13.09
C ARG A 244 8.30 20.36 11.65
N LEU A 245 8.04 19.10 11.34
CA LEU A 245 7.52 18.67 10.06
C LEU A 245 5.98 18.72 10.14
N PRO A 246 5.31 19.56 9.33
CA PRO A 246 3.86 19.55 9.26
C PRO A 246 3.37 18.23 8.65
N THR A 247 2.20 17.76 9.09
CA THR A 247 1.43 16.77 8.35
C THR A 247 0.79 17.47 7.17
N SER A 248 1.01 16.98 5.95
CA SER A 248 0.47 17.53 4.70
C SER A 248 -1.02 17.85 4.84
N SER A 249 -1.44 19.04 4.40
CA SER A 249 -2.85 19.47 4.36
C SER A 249 -3.58 18.95 3.14
#